data_AF-A0A6N8BAB5-F1
#
_entry.id   AF-A0A6N8BAB5-F1
#
_cell.length_a   1.000
_cell.length_b   1.000
_cell.length_c   1.000
_cell.angle_alpha   90.00
_cell.angle_beta   90.00
_cell.angle_gamma   90.00
#
_symmetry.space_group_name_H-M   'P 1'
#
loop_
_entity.id
_entity.type
_entity.pdbx_description
1 polymer ?
#
loop_
_entity_poly.entity_id
_entity_poly.type
_entity_poly.pdbx_seq_one_letter_code
_entity_poly.pdbx_strand_id
1 'polypeptide(L)'
;MRHTSTGVDVLTESNATIEARLLVNALRPRYPLDVVWLAGEILGKPVELDQEYFPDNICALILDKPEYPSVHICTNLNRPYTSRRFSIVHELAHIYLGHTGDISFIESEEDPVLHTEADGFATETLTPKHRILTLAHKYREPLAMIHQVLRGYDVSLEMTCRRLVELGIYNGTFSCCNENETFFTYNSPGFAINIETIDLIPKIKRGCLVTRKETIRGMPVNCYFKRFQSGNFLIVFIEQETVTSFTERRSLSMKQA
;
A
#
# COMPACT_ATOMS: atom_id res chain seq x y z
N MET A 1 2.41 13.87 -8.76
CA MET A 1 1.62 13.32 -9.89
C MET A 1 0.30 12.82 -9.34
N ARG A 2 -0.85 13.18 -9.93
CA ARG A 2 -2.17 12.68 -9.48
C ARG A 2 -2.45 11.35 -10.18
N HIS A 3 -2.36 10.24 -9.46
CA HIS A 3 -2.79 8.93 -9.98
C HIS A 3 -4.30 8.78 -9.82
N THR A 4 -5.04 8.95 -10.92
CA THR A 4 -6.43 8.49 -11.04
C THR A 4 -6.41 7.16 -11.79
N SER A 5 -6.33 6.04 -11.07
CA SER A 5 -6.47 4.71 -11.68
C SER A 5 -7.95 4.42 -11.95
N THR A 6 -8.33 4.37 -13.23
CA THR A 6 -9.65 3.94 -13.70
C THR A 6 -9.60 2.45 -14.02
N GLY A 7 -10.02 1.62 -13.06
CA GLY A 7 -9.99 0.16 -13.20
C GLY A 7 -11.00 -0.38 -14.20
N VAL A 8 -10.53 -1.23 -15.11
CA VAL A 8 -11.19 -2.46 -15.60
C VAL A 8 -10.07 -3.40 -16.06
N ASP A 9 -9.36 -4.01 -15.13
CA ASP A 9 -8.66 -5.26 -15.41
C ASP A 9 -9.03 -6.22 -14.29
N VAL A 10 -9.45 -7.43 -14.66
CA VAL A 10 -9.49 -8.54 -13.72
C VAL A 10 -8.04 -8.76 -13.32
N LEU A 11 -7.62 -8.18 -12.19
CA LEU A 11 -6.25 -8.19 -11.68
C LEU A 11 -5.79 -9.64 -11.46
N THR A 12 -5.33 -10.29 -12.52
CA THR A 12 -4.39 -11.39 -12.39
C THR A 12 -3.20 -10.83 -11.64
N GLU A 13 -2.92 -11.40 -10.45
CA GLU A 13 -1.75 -11.01 -9.66
C GLU A 13 -0.50 -11.06 -10.55
N SER A 14 0.29 -9.98 -10.54
CA SER A 14 1.52 -9.92 -11.33
C SER A 14 2.52 -10.99 -10.87
N ASN A 15 3.40 -11.44 -11.76
CA ASN A 15 4.48 -12.36 -11.40
C ASN A 15 5.33 -11.77 -10.26
N ALA A 16 5.62 -10.47 -10.28
CA ALA A 16 6.35 -9.77 -9.21
C ALA A 16 5.66 -9.86 -7.84
N THR A 17 4.33 -9.73 -7.79
CA THR A 17 3.54 -9.93 -6.56
C THR A 17 3.63 -11.38 -6.07
N ILE A 18 3.61 -12.36 -6.97
CA ILE A 18 3.74 -13.78 -6.62
C ILE A 18 5.14 -14.06 -6.04
N GLU A 19 6.19 -13.56 -6.70
CA GLU A 19 7.58 -13.69 -6.27
C GLU A 19 7.81 -13.07 -4.87
N ALA A 20 7.32 -11.85 -4.64
CA ALA A 20 7.35 -11.23 -3.31
C ALA A 20 6.70 -12.10 -2.24
N ARG A 21 5.56 -12.73 -2.57
CA ARG A 21 4.85 -13.60 -1.64
C ARG A 21 5.63 -14.88 -1.35
N LEU A 22 6.24 -15.49 -2.36
CA LEU A 22 7.10 -16.67 -2.19
C LEU A 22 8.29 -16.33 -1.28
N LEU A 23 8.94 -15.19 -1.52
CA LEU A 23 10.04 -14.70 -0.69
C LEU A 23 9.60 -14.48 0.77
N VAL A 24 8.53 -13.74 1.01
CA VAL A 24 8.00 -13.50 2.36
C VAL A 24 7.63 -14.81 3.07
N ASN A 25 7.05 -15.78 2.35
CA ASN A 25 6.69 -17.08 2.92
C ASN A 25 7.92 -17.93 3.26
N ALA A 26 8.97 -17.85 2.44
CA ALA A 26 10.23 -18.54 2.68
C ALA A 26 10.97 -17.96 3.89
N LEU A 27 11.13 -16.63 3.93
CA LEU A 27 11.90 -15.95 4.98
C LEU A 27 11.13 -15.77 6.30
N ARG A 28 9.79 -15.77 6.24
CA ARG A 28 8.89 -15.58 7.39
C ARG A 28 9.29 -14.38 8.29
N PRO A 29 9.42 -13.18 7.72
CA PRO A 29 9.91 -12.04 8.48
C PRO A 29 8.97 -11.63 9.61
N ARG A 30 9.55 -10.91 10.58
CA ARG A 30 8.79 -10.15 11.59
C ARG A 30 8.34 -8.82 11.00
N TYR A 31 7.21 -8.32 11.51
CA TYR A 31 6.66 -7.03 11.12
C TYR A 31 6.57 -6.09 12.33
N PRO A 32 6.87 -4.79 12.19
CA PRO A 32 7.27 -4.10 10.95
C PRO A 32 8.56 -4.65 10.33
N LEU A 33 8.60 -4.72 8.99
CA LEU A 33 9.69 -5.37 8.28
C LEU A 33 11.00 -4.60 8.47
N ASP A 34 12.07 -5.27 8.84
CA ASP A 34 13.41 -4.71 8.77
C ASP A 34 13.90 -4.80 7.32
N VAL A 35 13.88 -3.66 6.63
CA VAL A 35 14.21 -3.57 5.19
C VAL A 35 15.71 -3.73 4.94
N VAL A 36 16.58 -3.44 5.93
CA VAL A 36 18.03 -3.62 5.81
C VAL A 36 18.37 -5.10 5.98
N TRP A 37 17.74 -5.77 6.96
CA TRP A 37 17.85 -7.22 7.08
C TRP A 37 17.35 -7.93 5.81
N LEU A 38 16.18 -7.55 5.28
CA LEU A 38 15.65 -8.14 4.04
C LEU A 38 16.66 -7.97 2.88
N ALA A 39 17.24 -6.78 2.73
CA ALA A 39 18.25 -6.54 1.71
C ALA A 39 19.44 -7.49 1.84
N GLY A 40 19.92 -7.72 3.06
CA GLY A 40 20.99 -8.68 3.33
C GLY A 40 20.64 -10.11 2.91
N GLU A 41 19.39 -10.54 3.18
CA GLU A 41 18.89 -11.85 2.75
C GLU A 41 18.80 -11.98 1.22
N ILE A 42 18.37 -10.93 0.52
CA ILE A 42 18.24 -10.92 -0.95
C ILE A 42 19.63 -10.87 -1.62
N LEU A 43 20.52 -10.01 -1.14
CA LEU A 43 21.79 -9.69 -1.80
C LEU A 43 22.93 -10.63 -1.37
N GLY A 44 22.76 -11.36 -0.26
CA GLY A 44 23.78 -12.29 0.25
C GLY A 44 25.05 -11.60 0.72
N LYS A 45 24.99 -10.29 1.03
CA LYS A 45 26.11 -9.45 1.45
C LYS A 45 25.71 -8.58 2.65
N PRO A 46 26.69 -8.10 3.45
CA PRO A 46 26.42 -7.06 4.43
C PRO A 46 25.83 -5.81 3.76
N VAL A 47 24.84 -5.20 4.41
CA VAL A 47 24.15 -4.01 3.90
C VAL A 47 24.31 -2.86 4.88
N GLU A 48 24.66 -1.70 4.35
CA GLU A 48 24.73 -0.43 5.09
C GLU A 48 23.65 0.53 4.57
N LEU A 49 22.99 1.24 5.49
CA LEU A 49 21.96 2.21 5.17
C LEU A 49 22.53 3.63 5.29
N ASP A 50 22.71 4.28 4.16
CA ASP A 50 23.14 5.67 4.07
C ASP A 50 21.93 6.59 3.92
N GLN A 51 21.87 7.64 4.72
CA GLN A 51 20.76 8.58 4.72
C GLN A 51 21.28 9.96 4.37
N GLU A 52 20.87 10.45 3.21
CA GLU A 52 21.40 11.67 2.63
C GLU A 52 20.26 12.54 2.07
N TYR A 53 20.55 13.83 1.90
CA TYR A 53 19.63 14.74 1.24
C TYR A 53 19.83 14.67 -0.29
N PHE A 54 18.81 14.20 -1.00
CA PHE A 54 18.81 14.17 -2.46
C PHE A 54 17.71 15.09 -3.03
N PRO A 55 17.83 15.50 -4.30
CA PRO A 55 16.71 16.08 -5.05
C PRO A 55 15.44 15.26 -4.92
N ASP A 56 14.27 15.90 -4.92
CA ASP A 56 12.99 15.23 -4.64
C ASP A 56 12.69 14.08 -5.60
N ASN A 57 13.17 14.13 -6.85
CA ASN A 57 12.98 13.10 -7.86
C ASN A 57 13.83 11.83 -7.65
N ILE A 58 14.71 11.80 -6.64
CA ILE A 58 15.50 10.64 -6.25
C ILE A 58 14.97 10.12 -4.92
N CYS A 59 14.55 8.85 -4.89
CA CYS A 59 13.92 8.25 -3.71
C CYS A 59 14.87 7.35 -2.92
N ALA A 60 15.47 6.38 -3.60
CA ALA A 60 16.51 5.52 -3.06
C ALA A 60 17.46 5.08 -4.18
N LEU A 61 18.66 4.61 -3.81
CA LEU A 61 19.61 3.98 -4.72
C LEU A 61 20.26 2.79 -4.01
N ILE A 62 20.62 1.76 -4.78
CA ILE A 62 21.43 0.64 -4.29
C ILE A 62 22.77 0.65 -5.02
N LEU A 63 23.86 0.75 -4.26
CA LEU A 63 25.23 0.71 -4.77
C LEU A 63 25.86 -0.63 -4.37
N ASP A 64 25.83 -1.58 -5.31
CA ASP A 64 26.57 -2.85 -5.20
C ASP A 64 27.70 -2.87 -6.22
N LYS A 65 28.93 -2.67 -5.74
CA LYS A 65 30.14 -2.75 -6.56
C LYS A 65 31.04 -3.89 -6.08
N PRO A 66 31.71 -4.64 -6.98
CA PRO A 66 32.60 -5.74 -6.61
C PRO A 66 33.70 -5.35 -5.62
N GLU A 67 34.17 -4.10 -5.67
CA GLU A 67 35.22 -3.58 -4.79
C GLU A 67 34.72 -3.18 -3.39
N TYR A 68 33.41 -3.10 -3.16
CA TYR A 68 32.85 -2.71 -1.87
C TYR A 68 32.68 -3.92 -0.94
N PRO A 69 33.05 -3.80 0.36
CA PRO A 69 32.87 -4.88 1.33
C PRO A 69 31.40 -5.10 1.72
N SER A 70 30.54 -4.13 1.42
CA SER A 70 29.11 -4.08 1.73
C SER A 70 28.34 -3.44 0.57
N VAL A 71 27.04 -3.73 0.51
CA VAL A 71 26.12 -3.00 -0.36
C VAL A 71 25.60 -1.78 0.38
N HIS A 72 25.64 -0.63 -0.28
CA HIS A 72 25.14 0.63 0.28
C HIS A 72 23.75 0.94 -0.27
N ILE A 73 22.78 1.11 0.63
CA ILE A 73 21.43 1.56 0.28
C ILE A 73 21.33 3.03 0.68
N CYS A 74 21.25 3.92 -0.30
CA CYS A 74 21.11 5.35 -0.07
C CYS A 74 19.63 5.74 -0.10
N THR A 75 19.15 6.49 0.89
CA THR A 75 17.75 6.97 0.94
C THR A 75 17.65 8.47 1.09
N ASN A 76 16.63 9.08 0.47
CA ASN A 76 16.43 10.51 0.50
C ASN A 76 15.74 11.01 1.78
N LEU A 77 16.48 11.72 2.63
CA LEU A 77 15.99 12.34 3.87
C LEU A 77 14.89 13.40 3.67
N ASN A 78 14.72 13.94 2.46
CA ASN A 78 13.59 14.82 2.13
C ASN A 78 12.26 14.06 2.05
N ARG A 79 12.28 12.73 1.94
CA ARG A 79 11.08 11.89 1.88
C ARG A 79 10.68 11.37 3.27
N PRO A 80 9.37 11.25 3.56
CA PRO A 80 8.89 10.66 4.81
C PRO A 80 9.47 9.25 5.04
N TYR A 81 9.67 8.88 6.29
CA TYR A 81 10.28 7.59 6.65
C TYR A 81 9.56 6.37 6.02
N THR A 82 8.23 6.33 5.99
CA THR A 82 7.49 5.24 5.33
C THR A 82 7.69 5.21 3.81
N SER A 83 7.91 6.36 3.18
CA SER A 83 8.22 6.45 1.75
C SER A 83 9.63 5.93 1.50
N ARG A 84 10.62 6.31 2.31
CA ARG A 84 11.98 5.75 2.23
C ARG A 84 11.99 4.23 2.35
N ARG A 85 11.24 3.67 3.31
CA ARG A 85 11.09 2.20 3.46
C ARG A 85 10.53 1.55 2.19
N PHE A 86 9.50 2.14 1.61
CA PHE A 86 8.91 1.66 0.36
C PHE A 86 9.93 1.70 -0.78
N SER A 87 10.62 2.83 -0.96
CA SER A 87 11.63 3.01 -2.00
C SER A 87 12.79 2.02 -1.87
N ILE A 88 13.25 1.70 -0.65
CA ILE A 88 14.27 0.63 -0.46
C ILE A 88 13.78 -0.70 -1.04
N VAL A 89 12.54 -1.10 -0.73
CA VAL A 89 12.01 -2.39 -1.19
C VAL A 89 11.70 -2.36 -2.69
N HIS A 90 11.32 -1.20 -3.24
CA HIS A 90 11.16 -0.98 -4.66
C HIS A 90 12.49 -1.19 -5.41
N GLU A 91 13.58 -0.56 -4.98
CA GLU A 91 14.91 -0.78 -5.57
C GLU A 91 15.39 -2.23 -5.44
N LEU A 92 15.13 -2.87 -4.28
CA LEU A 92 15.43 -4.28 -4.09
C LEU A 92 14.64 -5.18 -5.04
N ALA A 93 13.40 -4.80 -5.40
CA ALA A 93 12.59 -5.55 -6.33
C ALA A 93 13.23 -5.59 -7.72
N HIS A 94 13.79 -4.48 -8.21
CA HIS A 94 14.50 -4.45 -9.48
C HIS A 94 15.64 -5.48 -9.52
N ILE A 95 16.43 -5.52 -8.45
CA ILE A 95 17.55 -6.47 -8.35
C ILE A 95 17.03 -7.91 -8.26
N TYR A 96 16.07 -8.16 -7.37
CA TYR A 96 15.54 -9.51 -7.12
C TYR A 96 14.86 -10.11 -8.36
N LEU A 97 14.10 -9.29 -9.08
CA LEU A 97 13.38 -9.71 -10.29
C LEU A 97 14.28 -9.75 -11.54
N GLY A 98 15.54 -9.34 -11.42
CA GLY A 98 16.48 -9.30 -12.53
C GLY A 98 16.07 -8.30 -13.61
N HIS A 99 15.43 -7.19 -13.22
CA HIS A 99 15.08 -6.13 -14.15
C HIS A 99 16.36 -5.60 -14.82
N THR A 100 16.35 -5.51 -16.15
CA THR A 100 17.46 -4.98 -16.95
C THR A 100 16.90 -3.90 -17.89
N GLY A 101 17.54 -2.73 -17.94
CA GLY A 101 17.07 -1.59 -18.74
C GLY A 101 17.46 -0.26 -18.09
N ASP A 102 16.87 0.84 -18.55
CA ASP A 102 16.99 2.17 -17.91
C ASP A 102 16.24 2.17 -16.56
N ILE A 103 16.81 1.46 -15.58
CA ILE A 103 16.47 1.63 -14.16
C ILE A 103 17.07 2.98 -13.79
N SER A 104 16.32 4.05 -14.07
CA SER A 104 16.74 5.39 -13.73
C SER A 104 16.54 5.60 -12.24
N PHE A 105 17.53 6.22 -11.59
CA PHE A 105 17.38 6.74 -10.23
C PHE A 105 16.33 7.85 -10.15
N ILE A 106 15.84 8.32 -11.30
CA ILE A 106 14.79 9.31 -11.46
C ILE A 106 13.48 8.59 -11.80
N GLU A 107 12.51 8.63 -10.89
CA GLU A 107 11.21 7.93 -11.00
C GLU A 107 10.50 8.14 -12.36
N SER A 108 10.64 9.33 -12.97
CA SER A 108 9.93 9.68 -14.21
C SER A 108 10.52 9.10 -15.50
N GLU A 109 11.72 8.54 -15.43
CA GLU A 109 12.46 8.02 -16.58
C GLU A 109 12.42 6.49 -16.67
N GLU A 110 11.86 5.83 -15.65
CA GLU A 110 11.78 4.39 -15.55
C GLU A 110 10.73 3.80 -16.51
N ASP A 111 10.97 2.57 -16.98
CA ASP A 111 9.97 1.82 -17.75
C ASP A 111 8.71 1.60 -16.88
N PRO A 112 7.51 2.05 -17.33
CA PRO A 112 6.29 1.94 -16.54
C PRO A 112 5.91 0.52 -16.13
N VAL A 113 6.29 -0.50 -16.91
CA VAL A 113 6.02 -1.91 -16.60
C VAL A 113 6.91 -2.36 -15.45
N LEU A 114 8.22 -2.11 -15.55
CA LEU A 114 9.19 -2.48 -14.50
C LEU A 114 8.87 -1.76 -13.19
N HIS A 115 8.51 -0.48 -13.28
CA HIS A 115 8.09 0.33 -12.14
C HIS A 115 6.87 -0.29 -11.46
N THR A 116 5.85 -0.68 -12.24
CA THR A 116 4.63 -1.31 -11.72
C THR A 116 4.92 -2.66 -11.06
N GLU A 117 5.81 -3.46 -11.63
CA GLU A 117 6.25 -4.73 -11.06
C GLU A 117 6.97 -4.53 -9.72
N ALA A 118 7.91 -3.59 -9.65
CA ALA A 118 8.59 -3.23 -8.40
C ALA A 118 7.63 -2.69 -7.33
N ASP A 119 6.65 -1.88 -7.73
CA ASP A 119 5.59 -1.39 -6.85
C ASP A 119 4.73 -2.53 -6.27
N GLY A 120 4.38 -3.50 -7.11
CA GLY A 120 3.64 -4.71 -6.72
C GLY A 120 4.45 -5.59 -5.76
N PHE A 121 5.74 -5.77 -6.05
CA PHE A 121 6.66 -6.51 -5.19
C PHE A 121 6.82 -5.84 -3.82
N ALA A 122 7.07 -4.53 -3.79
CA ALA A 122 7.22 -3.75 -2.56
C ALA A 122 5.93 -3.76 -1.73
N THR A 123 4.78 -3.66 -2.40
CA THR A 123 3.47 -3.71 -1.74
C THR A 123 3.21 -5.04 -1.05
N GLU A 124 3.40 -6.16 -1.74
CA GLU A 124 3.22 -7.49 -1.15
C GLU A 124 4.26 -7.77 -0.06
N THR A 125 5.50 -7.33 -0.23
CA THR A 125 6.58 -7.54 0.75
C THR A 125 6.30 -6.80 2.07
N LEU A 126 5.91 -5.52 1.98
CA LEU A 126 5.66 -4.69 3.15
C LEU A 126 4.27 -4.91 3.76
N THR A 127 3.28 -5.32 2.96
CA THR A 127 1.90 -5.61 3.41
C THR A 127 1.36 -6.92 2.80
N PRO A 128 1.85 -8.10 3.28
CA PRO A 128 1.53 -9.39 2.67
C PRO A 128 0.05 -9.70 2.70
N LYS A 129 -0.49 -10.15 1.55
CA LYS A 129 -1.92 -10.39 1.36
C LYS A 129 -2.52 -11.23 2.49
N HIS A 130 -1.90 -12.36 2.79
CA HIS A 130 -2.40 -13.31 3.80
C HIS A 130 -2.50 -12.68 5.19
N ARG A 131 -1.54 -11.82 5.58
CA ARG A 131 -1.55 -11.20 6.90
C ARG A 131 -2.58 -10.07 7.00
N ILE A 132 -2.73 -9.28 5.94
CA ILE A 132 -3.73 -8.22 5.89
C ILE A 132 -5.15 -8.84 5.90
N LEU A 133 -5.39 -9.91 5.15
CA LEU A 133 -6.67 -10.64 5.19
C LEU A 133 -6.94 -11.24 6.58
N THR A 134 -5.92 -11.81 7.24
CA THR A 134 -6.04 -12.30 8.63
C THR A 134 -6.44 -11.18 9.60
N LEU A 135 -5.86 -9.99 9.44
CA LEU A 135 -6.24 -8.82 10.23
C LEU A 135 -7.67 -8.36 9.93
N ALA A 136 -8.11 -8.40 8.67
CA ALA A 136 -9.47 -8.03 8.28
C ALA A 136 -10.54 -8.93 8.93
N HIS A 137 -10.23 -10.22 9.16
CA HIS A 137 -11.13 -11.10 9.92
C HIS A 137 -11.32 -10.64 11.38
N LYS A 138 -10.29 -10.02 11.97
CA LYS A 138 -10.31 -9.54 13.37
C LYS A 138 -10.87 -8.12 13.51
N TYR A 139 -10.59 -7.25 12.55
CA TYR A 139 -10.95 -5.83 12.61
C TYR A 139 -11.89 -5.49 11.45
N ARG A 140 -13.21 -5.53 11.72
CA ARG A 140 -14.23 -5.24 10.72
C ARG A 140 -14.39 -3.75 10.43
N GLU A 141 -14.16 -2.89 11.42
CA GLU A 141 -14.31 -1.44 11.26
C GLU A 141 -13.11 -0.85 10.49
N PRO A 142 -13.31 -0.10 9.39
CA PRO A 142 -12.22 0.38 8.53
C PRO A 142 -11.15 1.20 9.24
N LEU A 143 -11.52 2.11 10.13
CA LEU A 143 -10.55 3.00 10.80
C LEU A 143 -9.70 2.22 11.81
N ALA A 144 -10.31 1.28 12.53
CA ALA A 144 -9.61 0.34 13.39
C ALA A 144 -8.63 -0.52 12.57
N MET A 145 -9.08 -1.06 11.42
CA MET A 145 -8.23 -1.86 10.52
C MET A 145 -7.02 -1.05 10.01
N ILE A 146 -7.27 0.16 9.50
CA ILE A 146 -6.20 1.09 9.04
C ILE A 146 -5.19 1.32 10.16
N HIS A 147 -5.64 1.63 11.38
CA HIS A 147 -4.74 1.87 12.51
C HIS A 147 -3.87 0.65 12.82
N GLN A 148 -4.40 -0.56 12.73
CA GLN A 148 -3.64 -1.79 12.96
C GLN A 148 -2.60 -2.04 11.87
N VAL A 149 -2.93 -1.75 10.60
CA VAL A 149 -1.96 -1.87 9.50
C VAL A 149 -0.84 -0.84 9.65
N LEU A 150 -1.18 0.43 9.87
CA LEU A 150 -0.19 1.49 10.07
C LEU A 150 0.80 1.16 11.20
N ARG A 151 0.29 0.74 12.36
CA ARG A 151 1.13 0.41 13.52
C ARG A 151 1.90 -0.89 13.35
N GLY A 152 1.30 -1.88 12.71
CA GLY A 152 1.87 -3.23 12.60
C GLY A 152 2.90 -3.39 11.49
N TYR A 153 2.83 -2.58 10.44
CA TYR A 153 3.63 -2.73 9.23
C TYR A 153 4.50 -1.52 8.90
N ASP A 154 4.28 -0.38 9.57
CA ASP A 154 5.09 0.83 9.41
C ASP A 154 5.11 1.31 7.94
N VAL A 155 3.89 1.47 7.40
CA VAL A 155 3.61 1.91 6.02
C VAL A 155 2.79 3.20 6.01
N SER A 156 2.70 3.85 4.86
CA SER A 156 1.93 5.09 4.72
C SER A 156 0.41 4.84 4.78
N LEU A 157 -0.35 5.89 5.09
CA LEU A 157 -1.81 5.87 5.03
C LEU A 157 -2.29 5.58 3.61
N GLU A 158 -1.66 6.18 2.61
CA GLU A 158 -1.98 5.98 1.20
C GLU A 158 -1.83 4.51 0.80
N MET A 159 -0.67 3.91 1.08
CA MET A 159 -0.40 2.51 0.79
C MET A 159 -1.39 1.58 1.50
N THR A 160 -1.72 1.88 2.77
CA THR A 160 -2.70 1.12 3.53
C THR A 160 -4.07 1.17 2.85
N CYS A 161 -4.57 2.36 2.51
CA CYS A 161 -5.86 2.51 1.85
C CYS A 161 -5.88 1.83 0.46
N ARG A 162 -4.82 2.02 -0.35
CA ARG A 162 -4.65 1.34 -1.64
C ARG A 162 -4.76 -0.17 -1.47
N ARG A 163 -4.02 -0.73 -0.51
CA ARG A 163 -3.98 -2.17 -0.24
C ARG A 163 -5.32 -2.74 0.22
N LEU A 164 -6.07 -2.01 1.05
CA LEU A 164 -7.39 -2.46 1.51
C LEU A 164 -8.39 -2.56 0.35
N VAL A 165 -8.33 -1.61 -0.60
CA VAL A 165 -9.16 -1.61 -1.82
C VAL A 165 -8.72 -2.71 -2.78
N GLU A 166 -7.42 -2.82 -3.05
CA GLU A 166 -6.82 -3.84 -3.92
C GLU A 166 -7.20 -5.26 -3.48
N LEU A 167 -7.17 -5.53 -2.17
CA LEU A 167 -7.52 -6.83 -1.61
C LEU A 167 -9.05 -7.06 -1.49
N GLY A 168 -9.87 -6.09 -1.89
CA GLY A 168 -11.33 -6.18 -1.79
C GLY A 168 -11.84 -6.35 -0.37
N ILE A 169 -11.11 -5.85 0.63
CA ILE A 169 -11.49 -5.99 2.04
C ILE A 169 -12.77 -5.20 2.35
N TYR A 170 -12.93 -4.07 1.66
CA TYR A 170 -14.12 -3.23 1.74
C TYR A 170 -14.58 -2.89 0.33
N ASN A 171 -15.89 -2.94 0.07
CA ASN A 171 -16.46 -2.34 -1.12
C ASN A 171 -16.79 -0.87 -0.84
N GLY A 172 -16.00 0.05 -1.41
CA GLY A 172 -16.07 1.44 -1.04
C GLY A 172 -15.02 2.36 -1.64
N THR A 173 -14.99 3.60 -1.12
CA THR A 173 -14.03 4.65 -1.45
C THR A 173 -13.24 5.06 -0.22
N PHE A 174 -11.93 5.24 -0.38
CA PHE A 174 -11.01 5.83 0.61
C PHE A 174 -10.37 7.07 0.01
N SER A 175 -10.38 8.19 0.72
CA SER A 175 -9.75 9.41 0.23
C SER A 175 -9.15 10.24 1.35
N CYS A 176 -7.98 10.80 1.05
CA CYS A 176 -7.30 11.74 1.93
C CYS A 176 -7.23 13.10 1.25
N CYS A 177 -7.68 14.13 1.95
CA CYS A 177 -7.73 15.49 1.44
C CYS A 177 -7.49 16.51 2.56
N ASN A 178 -7.26 17.76 2.20
CA ASN A 178 -7.42 18.91 3.09
C ASN A 178 -8.54 19.81 2.53
N GLU A 179 -8.66 21.04 3.06
CA GLU A 179 -9.69 21.99 2.61
C GLU A 179 -9.44 22.52 1.18
N ASN A 180 -8.24 22.34 0.63
CA ASN A 180 -7.79 22.91 -0.63
C ASN A 180 -7.55 21.88 -1.74
N GLU A 181 -7.19 20.65 -1.39
CA GLU A 181 -6.79 19.63 -2.35
C GLU A 181 -7.05 18.20 -1.85
N THR A 182 -7.17 17.29 -2.83
CA THR A 182 -7.19 15.85 -2.61
C THR A 182 -5.79 15.29 -2.84
N PHE A 183 -5.27 14.58 -1.84
CA PHE A 183 -3.96 13.93 -1.93
C PHE A 183 -4.06 12.60 -2.67
N PHE A 184 -5.01 11.75 -2.30
CA PHE A 184 -5.28 10.49 -2.98
C PHE A 184 -6.75 10.08 -2.83
N THR A 185 -7.23 9.27 -3.78
CA THR A 185 -8.53 8.59 -3.72
C THR A 185 -8.42 7.20 -4.35
N TYR A 186 -8.87 6.18 -3.62
CA TYR A 186 -8.96 4.80 -4.09
C TYR A 186 -10.39 4.31 -4.02
N ASN A 187 -10.82 3.63 -5.07
CA ASN A 187 -12.19 3.18 -5.27
C ASN A 187 -12.21 1.68 -5.54
N SER A 188 -13.16 0.98 -4.93
CA SER A 188 -13.44 -0.41 -5.29
C SER A 188 -14.08 -0.47 -6.68
N PRO A 189 -13.88 -1.55 -7.44
CA PRO A 189 -14.51 -1.72 -8.75
C PRO A 189 -16.03 -1.51 -8.68
N GLY A 190 -16.57 -0.63 -9.52
CA GLY A 190 -18.01 -0.31 -9.54
C GLY A 190 -18.48 0.67 -8.44
N PHE A 191 -17.60 1.08 -7.51
CA PHE A 191 -17.94 2.03 -6.45
C PHE A 191 -17.04 3.28 -6.57
N ALA A 192 -17.44 4.22 -7.42
CA ALA A 192 -16.73 5.49 -7.62
C ALA A 192 -17.56 6.67 -7.09
N ILE A 193 -17.11 7.25 -5.98
CA ILE A 193 -17.64 8.50 -5.43
C ILE A 193 -16.64 9.61 -5.75
N ASN A 194 -17.07 10.62 -6.53
CA ASN A 194 -16.27 11.82 -6.71
C ASN A 194 -16.43 12.72 -5.47
N ILE A 195 -15.33 12.88 -4.74
CA ILE A 195 -15.28 13.59 -3.46
C ILE A 195 -15.23 15.11 -3.63
N GLU A 196 -15.16 15.61 -4.87
CA GLU A 196 -15.34 17.03 -5.19
C GLU A 196 -16.69 17.60 -4.70
N THR A 197 -17.62 16.74 -4.26
CA THR A 197 -18.77 17.12 -3.42
C THR A 197 -18.40 17.29 -1.94
N ILE A 198 -17.40 18.13 -1.65
CA ILE A 198 -16.86 18.46 -0.31
C ILE A 198 -17.90 19.07 0.64
N ASP A 199 -19.05 19.54 0.12
CA ASP A 199 -20.15 20.11 0.92
C ASP A 199 -20.71 19.14 1.98
N LEU A 200 -20.36 17.85 1.89
CA LEU A 200 -20.74 16.81 2.85
C LEU A 200 -19.78 16.65 4.03
N ILE A 201 -18.57 17.25 4.02
CA ILE A 201 -17.63 17.09 5.14
C ILE A 201 -18.17 17.85 6.35
N PRO A 202 -18.53 17.16 7.46
CA PRO A 202 -19.03 17.87 8.62
C PRO A 202 -17.91 18.71 9.25
N LYS A 203 -18.29 19.77 9.98
CA LYS A 203 -17.34 20.52 10.81
C LYS A 203 -16.83 19.61 11.94
N ILE A 204 -15.68 19.00 11.74
CA ILE A 204 -15.05 18.08 12.68
C ILE A 204 -13.86 18.77 13.36
N LYS A 205 -13.75 18.63 14.68
CA LYS A 205 -12.57 19.07 15.44
C LYS A 205 -11.37 18.18 15.12
N ARG A 206 -10.16 18.74 15.13
CA ARG A 206 -8.93 17.96 14.93
C ARG A 206 -8.83 16.81 15.94
N GLY A 207 -8.42 15.64 15.46
CA GLY A 207 -8.36 14.41 16.25
C GLY A 207 -9.67 13.63 16.35
N CYS A 208 -10.81 14.19 15.95
CA CYS A 208 -12.12 13.52 16.06
C CYS A 208 -12.45 12.65 14.85
N LEU A 209 -13.23 11.60 15.11
CA LEU A 209 -13.87 10.73 14.14
C LEU A 209 -15.39 10.96 14.21
N VAL A 210 -16.03 11.11 13.06
CA VAL A 210 -17.49 11.10 12.93
C VAL A 210 -17.89 9.95 12.04
N THR A 211 -18.86 9.16 12.48
CA THR A 211 -19.44 8.04 11.74
C THR A 211 -20.91 8.30 11.47
N ARG A 212 -21.37 8.07 10.24
CA ARG A 212 -22.77 8.27 9.84
C ARG A 212 -23.21 7.16 8.89
N LYS A 213 -24.52 6.98 8.81
CA LYS A 213 -25.15 6.15 7.78
C LYS A 213 -25.84 7.09 6.81
N GLU A 214 -25.57 6.91 5.52
CA GLU A 214 -26.14 7.75 4.47
C GLU A 214 -26.61 6.87 3.30
N THR A 215 -27.29 7.48 2.34
CA THR A 215 -27.67 6.84 1.08
C THR A 215 -27.10 7.68 -0.05
N ILE A 216 -26.08 7.16 -0.73
CA ILE A 216 -25.40 7.85 -1.83
C ILE A 216 -25.81 7.16 -3.12
N ARG A 217 -26.46 7.91 -4.03
CA ARG A 217 -26.97 7.39 -5.31
C ARG A 217 -27.85 6.14 -5.16
N GLY A 218 -28.69 6.12 -4.12
CA GLY A 218 -29.59 5.00 -3.81
C GLY A 218 -28.93 3.83 -3.07
N MET A 219 -27.63 3.88 -2.82
CA MET A 219 -26.88 2.83 -2.11
C MET A 219 -26.68 3.20 -0.63
N PRO A 220 -27.05 2.33 0.31
CA PRO A 220 -26.80 2.56 1.73
C PRO A 220 -25.30 2.43 2.02
N VAL A 221 -24.72 3.44 2.67
CA VAL A 221 -23.29 3.51 2.95
C VAL A 221 -23.03 3.85 4.43
N ASN A 222 -21.95 3.33 4.97
CA ASN A 222 -21.34 3.79 6.22
C ASN A 222 -20.25 4.80 5.87
N CYS A 223 -20.40 6.02 6.37
CA CYS A 223 -19.47 7.12 6.15
C CYS A 223 -18.60 7.32 7.40
N TYR A 224 -17.29 7.40 7.22
CA TYR A 224 -16.33 7.68 8.27
C TYR A 224 -15.53 8.92 7.89
N PHE A 225 -15.52 9.91 8.78
CA PHE A 225 -14.79 11.16 8.58
C PHE A 225 -13.82 11.34 9.75
N LYS A 226 -12.53 11.15 9.50
CA LYS A 226 -11.47 11.36 10.48
C LYS A 226 -10.71 12.63 10.15
N ARG A 227 -10.69 13.60 11.08
CA ARG A 227 -9.79 14.76 10.97
C ARG A 227 -8.52 14.50 11.79
N PHE A 228 -7.37 14.51 11.14
CA PHE A 228 -6.07 14.37 11.79
C PHE A 228 -5.64 15.67 12.49
N GLN A 229 -4.60 15.58 13.32
CA GLN A 229 -4.03 16.74 14.00
C GLN A 229 -3.38 17.74 13.03
N SER A 230 -2.87 17.25 11.90
CA SER A 230 -2.38 18.09 10.80
C SER A 230 -3.47 18.96 10.18
N GLY A 231 -4.74 18.61 10.39
CA GLY A 231 -5.89 19.25 9.76
C GLY A 231 -6.44 18.48 8.55
N ASN A 232 -5.68 17.53 8.01
CA ASN A 232 -6.10 16.66 6.90
C ASN A 232 -7.28 15.78 7.31
N PHE A 233 -8.04 15.35 6.33
CA PHE A 233 -9.17 14.45 6.46
C PHE A 233 -8.85 13.10 5.82
N LEU A 234 -9.27 12.03 6.47
CA LEU A 234 -9.52 10.74 5.83
C LEU A 234 -11.03 10.53 5.79
N ILE A 235 -11.55 10.35 4.57
CA ILE A 235 -12.95 10.08 4.30
C ILE A 235 -13.05 8.67 3.76
N VAL A 236 -13.93 7.87 4.37
CA VAL A 236 -14.16 6.49 3.97
C VAL A 236 -15.67 6.28 3.78
N PHE A 237 -16.05 5.79 2.61
CA PHE A 237 -17.42 5.39 2.29
C PHE A 237 -17.43 3.90 2.02
N ILE A 238 -18.10 3.12 2.86
CA ILE A 238 -18.20 1.66 2.67
C ILE A 238 -19.66 1.31 2.43
N GLU A 239 -19.94 0.53 1.39
CA GLU A 239 -21.27 -0.04 1.16
C GLU A 239 -21.72 -0.80 2.42
N GLN A 240 -22.96 -0.56 2.85
CA GLN A 240 -23.56 -1.42 3.86
C GLN A 240 -23.84 -2.76 3.16
N GLU A 241 -23.10 -3.82 3.54
CA GLU A 241 -23.38 -5.17 3.06
C GLU A 241 -24.90 -5.41 3.14
N THR A 242 -25.54 -5.60 1.98
CA THR A 242 -26.79 -6.35 1.94
C THR A 242 -26.40 -7.77 2.27
N VAL A 243 -26.52 -8.14 3.55
CA VAL A 243 -26.12 -9.42 4.14
C VAL A 243 -26.25 -10.56 3.12
N THR A 244 -25.15 -10.88 2.45
CA THR A 244 -25.00 -12.07 1.63
C THR A 244 -23.73 -12.69 2.14
N SER A 245 -23.93 -13.68 3.01
CA SER A 245 -22.89 -14.43 3.71
C SER A 245 -21.73 -14.76 2.79
N PHE A 246 -20.52 -14.33 3.20
CA PHE A 246 -19.27 -14.75 2.60
C PHE A 246 -19.11 -16.27 2.82
N THR A 247 -19.68 -17.05 1.91
CA THR A 247 -19.51 -18.51 1.93
C THR A 247 -18.15 -18.77 1.32
N GLU A 248 -17.16 -19.01 2.17
CA GLU A 248 -15.87 -19.54 1.76
C GLU A 248 -16.13 -20.82 0.96
N ARG A 249 -16.01 -20.77 -0.38
CA ARG A 249 -16.01 -21.98 -1.20
C ARG A 249 -14.73 -22.73 -0.90
N ARG A 250 -14.73 -23.52 0.17
CA ARG A 250 -13.74 -24.57 0.37
C ARG A 250 -13.85 -25.50 -0.83
N SER A 251 -12.87 -25.45 -1.72
CA SER A 251 -12.64 -26.52 -2.67
C SER A 251 -12.34 -27.78 -1.85
N LEU A 252 -13.32 -28.68 -1.79
CA LEU A 252 -13.10 -30.03 -1.31
C LEU A 252 -12.14 -30.69 -2.30
N SER A 253 -10.86 -30.73 -1.97
CA SER A 253 -9.91 -31.59 -2.67
C SER A 253 -10.33 -33.04 -2.43
N MET A 254 -10.66 -33.74 -3.52
CA MET A 254 -10.90 -35.16 -3.51
C MET A 254 -9.62 -35.86 -3.03
N LYS A 255 -9.70 -36.55 -1.89
CA LYS A 255 -8.79 -37.67 -1.61
C LYS A 255 -9.12 -38.77 -2.62
N GLN A 256 -8.22 -39.04 -3.55
CA GLN A 256 -8.21 -40.33 -4.24
C GLN A 256 -7.46 -41.32 -3.35
N ALA A 257 -8.10 -42.47 -3.17
CA ALA A 257 -7.64 -43.63 -2.42
C ALA A 257 -6.61 -44.44 -3.22
#